data_AF-A0AA35W015-F1
#
_entry.id   AF-A0AA35W015-F1
#
_cell.length_a   1.000
_cell.length_b   1.000
_cell.length_c   1.000
_cell.angle_alpha   90.00
_cell.angle_beta   90.00
_cell.angle_gamma   90.00
#
_symmetry.space_group_name_H-M   'P 1'
#
loop_
_entity.id
_entity.type
_entity.pdbx_description
1 polymer ?
#
loop_
_entity_poly.entity_id
_entity_poly.type
_entity_poly.pdbx_seq_one_letter_code
_entity_poly.pdbx_strand_id
1 'polypeptide(L)'
;MKGVCVFTCPGAVIVTTPQDVALADARRGAQMFRDLHTPVLGVVQNMSHHVCSQCGHTSHPFGRDGAARLASEMNLELLGDVPLHLDVREGADRGSPVLATQPHLPPLLCLPLHSQQGPGETVTPPVTSQ
;
A
#
# COMPACT_ATOMS: atom_id res chain seq x y z
N MET A 1 -0.66 26.53 -34.94
CA MET A 1 0.20 26.50 -33.73
C MET A 1 -0.45 25.60 -32.69
N LYS A 2 0.27 24.52 -32.31
CA LYS A 2 0.16 23.71 -31.09
C LYS A 2 -1.20 23.11 -30.71
N GLY A 3 -1.49 21.91 -31.24
CA GLY A 3 -2.29 20.92 -30.52
C GLY A 3 -1.47 20.38 -29.35
N VAL A 4 -1.60 21.01 -28.18
CA VAL A 4 -1.11 20.45 -26.92
C VAL A 4 -2.10 19.34 -26.54
N CYS A 5 -1.65 18.08 -26.60
CA CYS A 5 -2.38 16.99 -25.95
C CYS A 5 -2.32 17.23 -24.45
N VAL A 6 -3.44 17.64 -23.86
CA VAL A 6 -3.57 17.71 -22.40
C VAL A 6 -3.92 16.30 -21.94
N PHE A 7 -2.92 15.57 -21.45
CA PHE A 7 -3.16 14.32 -20.73
C PHE A 7 -3.57 14.70 -19.30
N THR A 8 -4.82 14.44 -18.95
CA THR A 8 -5.28 14.57 -17.56
C THR A 8 -4.88 13.30 -16.81
N CYS A 9 -4.19 13.46 -15.68
CA CYS A 9 -3.94 12.36 -14.75
C CYS A 9 -5.23 12.14 -13.93
N PRO A 10 -5.91 10.99 -14.05
CA PRO A 10 -7.17 10.76 -13.34
C PRO A 10 -6.97 10.65 -11.82
N GLY A 11 -5.75 10.44 -11.35
CA GLY A 11 -5.38 10.49 -9.94
C GLY A 11 -4.01 9.89 -9.67
N ALA A 12 -3.52 10.08 -8.45
CA ALA A 12 -2.23 9.58 -7.99
C ALA A 12 -2.37 8.83 -6.66
N VAL A 13 -1.54 7.80 -6.48
CA VAL A 13 -1.34 7.13 -5.18
C VAL A 13 0.08 7.44 -4.73
N ILE A 14 0.23 7.88 -3.50
CA ILE A 14 1.54 8.15 -2.91
C ILE A 14 2.02 6.89 -2.20
N VAL A 15 3.19 6.37 -2.56
CA VAL A 15 3.84 5.27 -1.85
C VAL A 15 5.03 5.83 -1.09
N THR A 16 5.11 5.56 0.20
CA THR A 16 6.20 6.04 1.07
C THR A 16 6.62 4.98 2.06
N THR A 17 7.64 5.24 2.85
CA THR A 17 8.11 4.38 3.95
C THR A 17 8.12 5.21 5.24
N PRO A 18 8.12 4.59 6.45
CA PRO A 18 7.81 5.32 7.68
C PRO A 18 8.92 6.28 8.16
N GLN A 19 10.07 6.34 7.48
CA GLN A 19 11.21 7.20 7.82
C GLN A 19 10.97 8.66 7.39
N ASP A 20 11.44 9.60 8.21
CA ASP A 20 11.21 11.04 8.02
C ASP A 20 11.61 11.58 6.64
N VAL A 21 12.70 11.06 6.06
CA VAL A 21 13.17 11.48 4.72
C VAL A 21 12.15 11.11 3.64
N ALA A 22 11.65 9.87 3.67
CA ALA A 22 10.64 9.41 2.71
C ALA A 22 9.29 10.11 2.91
N LEU A 23 8.93 10.43 4.15
CA LEU A 23 7.73 11.20 4.47
C LEU A 23 7.82 12.65 3.97
N ALA A 24 9.00 13.27 4.05
CA ALA A 24 9.20 14.63 3.54
C ALA A 24 9.03 14.69 2.02
N ASP A 25 9.54 13.70 1.28
CA ASP A 25 9.37 13.63 -0.17
C ASP A 25 7.93 13.29 -0.57
N ALA A 26 7.28 12.38 0.15
CA ALA A 26 5.87 12.07 -0.05
C ALA A 26 4.96 13.30 0.14
N ARG A 27 5.25 14.13 1.16
CA ARG A 27 4.55 15.39 1.39
C ARG A 27 4.69 16.37 0.22
N ARG A 28 5.92 16.54 -0.29
CA ARG A 28 6.17 17.41 -1.45
C ARG A 28 5.45 16.91 -2.69
N GLY A 29 5.49 15.60 -2.95
CA GLY A 29 4.79 14.98 -4.07
C GLY A 29 3.27 15.16 -3.99
N ALA A 30 2.67 14.94 -2.82
CA ALA A 30 1.24 15.15 -2.61
C ALA A 30 0.85 16.63 -2.77
N GLN A 31 1.70 17.58 -2.34
CA GLN A 31 1.45 19.01 -2.58
C GLN A 31 1.52 19.35 -4.08
N MET A 32 2.52 18.82 -4.81
CA MET A 32 2.64 19.00 -6.25
C MET A 32 1.37 18.54 -6.99
N PHE A 33 0.81 17.38 -6.62
CA PHE A 33 -0.44 16.90 -7.24
C PHE A 33 -1.63 17.80 -6.92
N ARG A 34 -1.73 18.35 -5.70
CA ARG A 34 -2.75 19.36 -5.38
C ARG A 34 -2.62 20.60 -6.25
N ASP A 35 -1.40 21.12 -6.42
CA ASP A 35 -1.15 22.32 -7.23
C ASP A 35 -1.48 22.08 -8.71
N LEU A 36 -1.27 20.85 -9.19
CA LEU A 36 -1.65 20.38 -10.53
C LEU A 36 -3.13 19.97 -10.64
N HIS A 37 -3.95 20.19 -9.61
CA HIS A 37 -5.37 19.81 -9.58
C HIS A 37 -5.61 18.32 -9.89
N THR A 38 -4.65 17.46 -9.57
CA THR A 38 -4.75 16.01 -9.73
C THR A 38 -5.14 15.39 -8.40
N PRO A 39 -6.20 14.56 -8.34
CA PRO A 39 -6.64 13.98 -7.08
C PRO A 39 -5.63 12.96 -6.56
N VAL A 40 -5.22 13.11 -5.31
CA VAL A 40 -4.45 12.09 -4.60
C VAL A 40 -5.44 11.14 -3.93
N LEU A 41 -5.48 9.89 -4.40
CA LEU A 41 -6.42 8.88 -3.94
C LEU A 41 -6.11 8.38 -2.53
N GLY A 42 -4.83 8.48 -2.12
CA GLY A 42 -4.41 8.12 -0.78
C GLY A 42 -2.92 7.82 -0.71
N VAL A 43 -2.50 7.33 0.45
CA VAL A 43 -1.11 6.99 0.78
C VAL A 43 -1.02 5.51 1.12
N VAL A 44 -0.01 4.83 0.59
CA VAL A 44 0.37 3.47 0.95
C VAL A 44 1.69 3.51 1.70
N GLN A 45 1.75 2.84 2.84
CA GLN A 45 2.99 2.67 3.58
C GLN A 45 3.67 1.37 3.14
N ASN A 46 4.83 1.47 2.51
CA ASN A 46 5.70 0.35 2.24
C ASN A 46 6.65 0.11 3.42
N MET A 47 7.21 -1.11 3.49
CA MET A 47 8.17 -1.54 4.51
C MET A 47 7.70 -1.27 5.95
N SER A 48 6.40 -1.48 6.22
CA SER A 48 5.76 -1.10 7.49
C SER A 48 6.19 -1.96 8.68
N HIS A 49 6.38 -3.26 8.45
CA HIS A 49 6.79 -4.22 9.47
C HIS A 49 7.47 -5.44 8.83
N HIS A 50 8.25 -6.16 9.62
CA HIS A 50 8.89 -7.40 9.24
C HIS A 50 8.52 -8.50 10.23
N VAL A 51 8.09 -9.65 9.72
CA VAL A 51 7.82 -10.84 10.53
C VAL A 51 8.99 -11.79 10.37
N CYS A 52 9.71 -12.05 11.47
CA CYS A 52 10.83 -12.99 11.46
C CYS A 52 10.33 -14.40 11.13
N SER A 53 10.85 -15.02 10.06
CA SER A 53 10.49 -16.37 9.63
C SER A 53 10.91 -17.47 10.62
N GLN A 54 11.86 -17.20 11.51
CA GLN A 54 12.35 -18.17 12.48
C GLN A 54 11.58 -18.18 13.81
N CYS A 55 11.09 -17.02 14.26
CA CYS A 55 10.46 -16.89 15.59
C CYS A 55 9.06 -16.25 15.57
N GLY A 56 8.58 -15.77 14.43
CA GLY A 56 7.28 -15.10 14.30
C GLY A 56 7.20 -13.69 14.91
N HIS A 57 8.31 -13.17 15.44
CA HIS A 57 8.34 -11.83 16.02
C HIS A 57 8.12 -10.76 14.93
N THR A 58 7.19 -9.85 15.19
CA THR A 58 6.95 -8.68 14.34
C THR A 58 7.77 -7.50 14.83
N SER A 59 8.61 -6.95 13.96
CA SER A 59 9.42 -5.77 14.23
C SER A 59 9.10 -4.63 13.26
N HIS A 60 9.32 -3.39 13.69
CA HIS A 60 9.14 -2.18 12.91
C HIS A 60 10.49 -1.46 12.72
N PRO A 61 11.41 -2.03 11.93
CA PRO A 61 12.78 -1.50 11.81
C PRO A 61 12.83 -0.07 11.26
N PHE A 62 11.77 0.37 10.58
CA PHE A 62 11.69 1.67 9.92
C PHE A 62 10.69 2.63 10.54
N GLY A 63 10.10 2.28 11.69
CA GLY A 63 8.97 2.98 12.29
C GLY A 63 7.62 2.35 11.90
N ARG A 64 6.54 2.80 12.52
CA ARG A 64 5.21 2.18 12.42
C ARG A 64 4.15 3.06 11.77
N ASP A 65 4.08 4.33 12.16
CA ASP A 65 2.90 5.17 11.89
C ASP A 65 3.20 6.38 10.98
N GLY A 66 4.29 6.33 10.21
CA GLY A 66 4.77 7.46 9.41
C GLY A 66 3.76 7.91 8.35
N ALA A 67 3.26 6.97 7.54
CA ALA A 67 2.28 7.27 6.51
C ALA A 67 0.90 7.62 7.08
N ALA A 68 0.49 7.01 8.19
CA ALA A 68 -0.77 7.33 8.86
C ALA A 68 -0.80 8.78 9.35
N ARG A 69 0.32 9.24 9.93
CA ARG A 69 0.51 10.64 10.32
C ARG A 69 0.48 11.56 9.10
N LEU A 70 1.22 11.24 8.03
CA LEU A 70 1.23 12.02 6.81
C LEU A 70 -0.18 12.14 6.20
N ALA A 71 -0.91 11.03 6.13
CA ALA A 71 -2.28 10.97 5.62
C ALA A 71 -3.20 11.91 6.42
N SER A 72 -3.13 11.85 7.75
CA SER A 72 -3.90 12.72 8.64
C SER A 72 -3.56 14.20 8.45
N GLU A 73 -2.27 14.55 8.40
CA GLU A 73 -1.81 15.93 8.23
C GLU A 73 -2.19 16.53 6.86
N MET A 74 -2.33 15.67 5.84
CA MET A 74 -2.64 16.06 4.48
C MET A 74 -4.11 15.89 4.09
N ASN A 75 -4.97 15.46 5.02
CA ASN A 75 -6.36 15.06 4.77
C ASN A 75 -6.49 14.06 3.60
N LEU A 76 -5.64 13.04 3.62
CA LEU A 76 -5.63 11.92 2.66
C LEU A 76 -6.04 10.62 3.35
N GLU A 77 -6.47 9.64 2.57
CA GLU A 77 -6.76 8.29 3.07
C GLU A 77 -5.47 7.46 3.16
N LEU A 78 -5.31 6.69 4.24
CA LEU A 78 -4.31 5.63 4.30
C LEU A 78 -4.91 4.37 3.66
N LEU A 79 -4.40 4.00 2.49
CA LEU A 79 -4.89 2.85 1.71
C LEU A 79 -4.40 1.51 2.25
N GLY A 80 -3.33 1.53 3.04
CA GLY A 80 -2.83 0.35 3.74
C GLY A 80 -1.33 0.28 3.89
N ASP A 81 -0.92 -0.87 4.41
CA ASP A 81 0.44 -1.18 4.81
C ASP A 81 0.96 -2.40 4.04
N VAL A 82 2.16 -2.27 3.47
CA VAL A 82 2.88 -3.36 2.81
C VAL A 82 4.09 -3.75 3.67
N PRO A 83 4.17 -4.99 4.15
CA PRO A 83 5.28 -5.44 4.97
C PRO A 83 6.56 -5.63 4.16
N LEU A 84 7.68 -5.62 4.88
CA LEU A 84 8.97 -6.07 4.37
C LEU A 84 8.98 -7.60 4.36
N HIS A 85 8.80 -8.19 3.18
CA HIS A 85 8.81 -9.64 2.99
C HIS A 85 9.85 -10.08 1.95
N LEU A 86 10.57 -11.17 2.23
CA LEU A 86 11.67 -11.63 1.37
C LEU A 86 11.19 -11.97 -0.04
N ASP A 87 10.06 -12.70 -0.14
CA ASP A 87 9.49 -13.08 -1.43
C ASP A 87 9.16 -11.87 -2.30
N VAL A 88 8.70 -10.75 -1.71
CA VAL A 88 8.39 -9.51 -2.45
C VAL A 88 9.64 -8.98 -3.14
N ARG A 89 10.74 -8.90 -2.38
CA ARG A 89 12.03 -8.45 -2.89
C ARG A 89 12.53 -9.39 -3.98
N GLU A 90 12.58 -10.68 -3.70
CA GLU A 90 13.13 -11.66 -4.65
C GLU A 90 12.26 -11.78 -5.91
N GLY A 91 10.94 -11.73 -5.78
CA GLY A 91 10.01 -11.70 -6.90
C GLY A 91 10.24 -10.47 -7.76
N ALA A 92 10.37 -9.29 -7.16
CA ALA A 92 10.68 -8.05 -7.88
C ALA A 92 12.04 -8.13 -8.59
N ASP A 93 13.09 -8.60 -7.91
CA ASP A 93 14.45 -8.74 -8.48
C ASP A 93 14.47 -9.73 -9.67
N ARG A 94 13.65 -10.78 -9.62
CA ARG A 94 13.49 -11.76 -10.71
C ARG A 94 12.53 -11.30 -11.81
N GLY A 95 11.93 -10.11 -11.71
CA GLY A 95 10.92 -9.63 -12.64
C GLY A 95 9.60 -10.43 -12.61
N SER A 96 9.35 -11.17 -11.53
CA SER A 96 8.16 -12.00 -11.31
C SER A 96 7.48 -11.59 -9.99
N PRO A 97 6.65 -10.53 -10.02
CA PRO A 97 6.01 -10.02 -8.81
C PRO A 97 5.25 -11.11 -8.07
N VAL A 98 5.38 -11.11 -6.75
CA VAL A 98 4.71 -12.07 -5.85
C VAL A 98 3.19 -12.13 -6.02
N LEU A 99 2.54 -11.02 -6.38
CA LEU A 99 1.10 -11.05 -6.68
C LEU A 99 0.76 -11.83 -7.95
N ALA A 100 1.69 -11.90 -8.91
CA ALA A 100 1.50 -12.67 -10.14
C ALA A 100 1.80 -14.17 -9.94
N THR A 101 2.73 -14.51 -9.05
CA THR A 101 3.18 -15.90 -8.81
C THR A 101 2.50 -16.56 -7.62
N GLN A 102 2.09 -15.77 -6.62
CA GLN A 102 1.55 -16.21 -5.34
C GLN A 102 0.46 -15.22 -4.85
N PRO A 103 -0.70 -15.16 -5.51
CA PRO A 103 -1.75 -14.17 -5.24
C PRO A 103 -2.37 -14.26 -3.83
N HIS A 104 -2.13 -15.34 -3.09
CA HIS A 104 -2.70 -15.60 -1.77
C HIS A 104 -1.69 -15.42 -0.63
N LEU A 105 -0.53 -14.77 -0.87
CA LEU A 105 0.47 -14.56 0.16
C LEU A 105 -0.10 -13.69 1.31
N PRO A 106 -0.29 -14.23 2.53
CA PRO A 106 -1.00 -13.57 3.62
C PRO A 106 -0.47 -12.17 3.99
N PRO A 107 0.85 -11.90 4.05
CA PRO A 107 1.36 -10.57 4.39
C PRO A 107 1.03 -9.47 3.36
N LEU A 108 0.70 -9.81 2.11
CA LEU A 108 0.39 -8.81 1.07
C LEU A 108 -1.10 -8.47 0.95
N LEU A 109 -1.96 -9.24 1.61
CA LEU A 109 -3.40 -9.00 1.65
C LEU A 109 -3.82 -7.93 2.67
N CYS A 110 -2.88 -7.30 3.38
CA CYS A 110 -3.17 -6.29 4.40
C CYS A 110 -3.46 -4.88 3.86
N LEU A 111 -3.78 -4.76 2.56
CA LEU A 111 -4.43 -3.57 2.05
C LEU A 111 -5.91 -3.68 2.42
N PRO A 112 -6.48 -2.80 3.27
CA PRO A 112 -7.92 -2.66 3.38
C PRO A 112 -8.44 -2.17 2.02
N LEU A 113 -8.71 -3.12 1.12
CA LEU A 113 -9.61 -2.92 -0.01
C LEU A 113 -10.98 -2.67 0.60
N HIS A 114 -11.29 -1.40 0.90
CA HIS A 114 -12.68 -1.00 1.07
C HIS A 114 -13.46 -1.49 -0.16
N SER A 115 -14.55 -2.22 0.10
CA SER A 115 -15.60 -2.61 -0.84
C SER A 115 -15.27 -3.65 -1.93
N GLN A 116 -15.15 -4.92 -1.53
CA GLN A 116 -15.65 -6.06 -2.32
C GLN A 116 -16.64 -6.92 -1.52
N GLN A 117 -17.56 -6.27 -0.79
CA GLN A 117 -18.80 -6.91 -0.36
C GLN A 117 -19.93 -6.41 -1.26
N GLY A 118 -20.13 -7.13 -2.37
CA GLY A 118 -21.47 -7.23 -2.96
C GLY A 118 -22.39 -8.01 -1.99
N PRO A 119 -23.71 -7.77 -2.02
CA PRO A 119 -24.62 -8.39 -1.06
C PRO A 119 -24.81 -9.87 -1.41
N GLY A 120 -24.49 -10.74 -0.45
CA GLY A 120 -25.06 -12.08 -0.37
C GLY A 120 -24.22 -13.21 -0.96
N GLU A 121 -23.26 -13.72 -0.19
CA GLU A 121 -22.98 -15.17 -0.14
C GLU A 121 -22.33 -15.48 1.21
N THR A 122 -23.11 -16.06 2.12
CA THR A 122 -22.63 -16.56 3.41
C THR A 122 -21.85 -17.85 3.17
N VAL A 123 -20.53 -17.77 3.23
CA VAL A 123 -19.67 -18.97 3.28
C VAL A 123 -19.75 -19.52 4.71
N THR A 124 -20.61 -20.52 4.91
CA THR A 124 -20.57 -21.38 6.11
C THR A 124 -19.27 -22.19 6.12
N PRO A 125 -18.51 -22.24 7.24
CA PRO A 125 -17.32 -23.09 7.34
C PRO A 125 -17.72 -24.57 7.34
N PRO A 126 -16.87 -25.49 6.83
CA PRO A 126 -17.17 -26.91 6.86
C PRO A 126 -17.19 -27.39 8.31
N VAL A 127 -18.36 -27.84 8.74
CA VAL A 127 -18.55 -28.60 9.98
C VAL A 127 -17.91 -29.96 9.76
N THR A 128 -16.75 -30.19 10.36
CA THR A 128 -16.22 -31.55 10.51
C THR A 128 -17.00 -32.22 11.64
N SER A 129 -17.97 -33.06 11.28
CA SER A 129 -18.64 -33.96 12.21
C SER A 129 -18.35 -35.41 11.82
N GLN A 130 -17.64 -36.08 12.73
CA GLN A 130 -17.41 -37.53 12.88
C GLN A 130 -16.49 -38.22 11.88
#